data_AF-A0A9Q0TSZ3-F1
#
_entry.id   AF-A0A9Q0TSZ3-F1
#
_cell.length_a   1.000
_cell.length_b   1.000
_cell.length_c   1.000
_cell.angle_alpha   90.00
_cell.angle_beta   90.00
_cell.angle_gamma   90.00
#
_symmetry.space_group_name_H-M   'P 1'
#
loop_
_entity.id
_entity.type
_entity.pdbx_description
1 polymer ?
#
loop_
_entity_poly.entity_id
_entity_poly.type
_entity_poly.pdbx_seq_one_letter_code
_entity_poly.pdbx_strand_id
1 'polypeptide(L)'
;MVYRATEPPPPQSDQSPDNPPGNSPRIKLRDGRYLAYREHGVPKNQSKYSVILVHGFGSSKEMKFSGTTRDDRRVGDIFSAI
;
A
#
# COMPACT_ATOMS: atom_id res chain seq x y z
N MET A 1 -0.19 16.24 34.49
CA MET A 1 -0.17 16.35 33.02
C MET A 1 -1.46 15.74 32.48
N VAL A 2 -2.14 16.38 31.53
CA VAL A 2 -3.37 15.87 30.93
C VAL A 2 -3.07 15.57 29.46
N TYR A 3 -3.13 14.30 29.06
CA TYR A 3 -2.94 13.87 27.67
C TYR A 3 -4.31 13.90 26.98
N ARG A 4 -4.44 14.72 25.92
CA ARG A 4 -5.63 14.75 25.06
C ARG A 4 -5.28 14.06 23.75
N ALA A 5 -5.85 12.87 23.53
CA ALA A 5 -5.73 12.17 22.25
C ALA A 5 -6.39 13.03 21.16
N THR A 6 -5.63 13.38 20.12
CA THR A 6 -6.19 13.96 18.90
C THR A 6 -6.73 12.83 18.05
N GLU A 7 -8.02 12.88 17.72
CA GLU A 7 -8.56 11.99 16.71
C GLU A 7 -7.86 12.26 15.37
N PRO A 8 -7.34 11.22 14.69
CA PRO A 8 -6.78 11.40 13.37
C PRO A 8 -7.88 11.94 12.46
N PRO A 9 -7.52 12.82 11.49
CA PRO A 9 -8.50 13.34 10.55
C PRO A 9 -9.23 12.17 9.89
N PRO A 10 -10.55 12.27 9.68
CA PRO A 10 -11.31 11.23 9.01
C PRO A 10 -10.61 10.90 7.68
N PRO A 11 -10.50 9.61 7.32
CA PRO A 11 -9.81 9.20 6.12
C PRO A 11 -10.42 9.96 4.95
N GLN A 12 -9.61 10.78 4.27
CA GLN A 12 -10.08 11.55 3.13
C GLN A 12 -10.59 10.56 2.09
N SER A 13 -11.91 10.51 1.93
CA SER A 13 -12.51 10.00 0.71
C SER A 13 -12.08 10.99 -0.37
N ASP A 14 -11.22 10.55 -1.29
CA ASP A 14 -10.74 11.30 -2.46
C ASP A 14 -11.89 11.67 -3.44
N GLN A 15 -12.92 12.35 -2.95
CA GLN A 15 -14.04 12.86 -3.73
C GLN A 15 -13.96 14.39 -3.85
N SER A 16 -12.75 14.96 -3.77
CA SER A 16 -12.55 16.35 -4.18
C SER A 16 -12.53 16.39 -5.71
N PRO A 17 -13.41 17.17 -6.37
CA PRO A 17 -13.46 17.25 -7.83
C PRO A 17 -12.16 17.77 -8.47
N ASP A 18 -11.28 18.42 -7.70
CA ASP A 18 -10.00 18.98 -8.18
C ASP A 18 -8.80 18.03 -8.05
N ASN A 19 -8.94 16.89 -7.39
CA ASN A 19 -7.87 15.89 -7.33
C ASN A 19 -8.43 14.55 -7.85
N PRO A 20 -8.14 14.16 -9.10
CA PRO A 20 -8.53 12.84 -9.58
C PRO A 20 -7.99 11.80 -8.60
N PRO A 21 -8.79 10.79 -8.23
CA PRO A 21 -8.40 9.80 -7.23
C PRO A 21 -7.03 9.28 -7.63
N GLY A 22 -6.03 9.52 -6.78
CA GLY A 22 -4.68 9.04 -7.04
C GLY A 22 -4.81 7.55 -7.35
N ASN A 23 -4.56 7.17 -8.61
CA ASN A 23 -4.90 5.91 -9.27
C ASN A 23 -4.33 4.63 -8.60
N SER A 24 -3.76 4.74 -7.40
CA SER A 24 -3.28 3.61 -6.64
C SER A 24 -4.45 2.78 -6.11
N PRO A 25 -4.39 1.44 -6.24
CA PRO A 25 -5.41 0.57 -5.72
C PRO A 25 -5.48 0.67 -4.17
N ARG A 26 -6.68 0.43 -3.64
CA ARG A 26 -6.99 0.52 -2.20
C ARG A 26 -7.83 -0.69 -1.77
N ILE A 27 -7.52 -1.25 -0.61
CA ILE A 27 -8.31 -2.33 0.00
C ILE A 27 -9.25 -1.73 1.04
N LYS A 28 -10.56 -2.03 0.94
CA LYS A 28 -11.52 -1.68 1.98
C LYS A 28 -11.43 -2.67 3.13
N LEU A 29 -11.10 -2.18 4.32
CA LEU A 29 -11.06 -2.95 5.55
C LEU A 29 -12.48 -3.16 6.11
N ARG A 30 -12.62 -4.12 7.03
CA ARG A 30 -13.92 -4.44 7.65
C ARG A 30 -14.55 -3.28 8.41
N ASP A 31 -13.73 -2.39 8.96
CA ASP A 31 -14.15 -1.17 9.67
C ASP A 31 -14.51 -0.01 8.73
N GLY A 32 -14.47 -0.22 7.41
CA GLY A 32 -14.81 0.79 6.41
C GLY A 32 -13.65 1.70 6.01
N ARG A 33 -12.47 1.60 6.64
CA ARG A 33 -11.28 2.36 6.23
C ARG A 33 -10.63 1.77 4.98
N TYR A 34 -9.81 2.57 4.30
CA TYR A 34 -9.09 2.16 3.09
C TYR A 34 -7.59 2.02 3.38
N LEU A 35 -7.04 0.83 3.15
CA LEU A 35 -5.60 0.57 3.17
C LEU A 35 -5.04 0.86 1.78
N ALA A 36 -4.13 1.83 1.70
CA ALA A 36 -3.43 2.14 0.46
C ALA A 36 -2.29 1.14 0.27
N TYR A 37 -2.17 0.59 -0.95
CA TYR A 37 -1.12 -0.38 -1.25
C TYR A 37 -0.58 -0.21 -2.68
N ARG A 38 0.51 -0.92 -2.96
CA ARG A 38 1.07 -1.06 -4.31
C ARG A 38 1.59 -2.47 -4.52
N GLU A 39 1.25 -3.04 -5.68
CA GLU A 39 1.73 -4.35 -6.11
C GLU A 39 2.81 -4.20 -7.19
N HIS A 40 3.84 -5.04 -7.11
CA HIS A 40 4.95 -5.10 -8.06
C HIS A 40 5.38 -6.54 -8.32
N GLY A 41 5.75 -6.86 -9.56
CA GLY A 41 6.30 -8.16 -9.93
C GLY A 41 5.37 -8.95 -10.84
N VAL A 42 5.10 -10.20 -10.49
CA VAL A 42 4.14 -11.07 -11.18
C VAL A 42 2.83 -11.08 -10.40
N PRO A 43 1.66 -11.07 -11.06
CA PRO A 43 0.38 -11.23 -10.37
C PRO A 43 0.38 -12.42 -9.40
N LYS A 44 -0.25 -12.24 -8.24
CA LYS A 44 -0.28 -13.23 -7.15
C LYS A 44 -0.61 -14.65 -7.60
N ASN A 45 -1.53 -14.82 -8.54
CA ASN A 45 -1.97 -16.12 -9.09
C ASN A 45 -0.88 -16.86 -9.88
N GLN A 46 0.16 -16.17 -10.34
CA GLN A 46 1.29 -16.73 -11.08
C GLN A 46 2.60 -16.62 -10.28
N SER A 47 2.58 -15.93 -9.15
CA SER A 47 3.73 -15.80 -8.26
C SER A 47 4.00 -17.12 -7.52
N LYS A 48 5.28 -17.51 -7.41
CA LYS A 48 5.68 -18.64 -6.55
C LYS A 48 5.74 -18.24 -5.08
N TYR A 49 5.99 -16.96 -4.84
CA TYR A 49 6.12 -16.38 -3.51
C TYR A 49 5.43 -15.01 -3.46
N SER A 50 4.82 -14.69 -2.33
CA SER A 50 4.25 -13.37 -2.06
C SER A 50 4.99 -12.71 -0.90
N VAL A 51 5.45 -11.48 -1.10
CA VAL A 51 6.18 -10.68 -0.10
C VAL A 51 5.34 -9.49 0.29
N ILE A 52 5.16 -9.26 1.59
CA ILE A 52 4.48 -8.08 2.13
C ILE A 52 5.54 -7.14 2.71
N LEU A 53 5.57 -5.91 2.23
CA LEU A 53 6.44 -4.85 2.71
C LEU A 53 5.65 -3.87 3.57
N VAL A 54 6.03 -3.78 4.85
CA VAL A 54 5.52 -2.78 5.80
C VAL A 54 6.60 -1.71 5.93
N HIS A 55 6.21 -0.44 5.77
CA HIS A 55 7.16 0.67 5.83
C HIS A 55 7.09 1.42 7.16
N GLY A 56 8.21 2.02 7.57
CA GLY A 56 8.26 2.82 8.79
C GLY A 56 7.58 4.18 8.67
N PHE A 57 7.51 4.89 9.80
CA PHE A 57 7.05 6.27 9.86
C PHE A 57 7.95 7.17 8.99
N GLY A 58 7.36 7.99 8.12
CA GLY A 58 8.07 8.82 7.14
C GLY A 58 8.30 8.19 5.76
N SER A 59 7.87 6.94 5.56
CA SER A 59 7.82 6.28 4.25
C SER A 59 6.36 6.15 3.76
N SER A 60 6.18 5.55 2.58
CA SER A 60 4.87 5.29 1.99
C SER A 60 4.84 3.96 1.23
N LYS A 61 3.64 3.53 0.82
CA LYS A 61 3.42 2.40 -0.09
C LYS A 61 4.25 2.45 -1.38
N GLU A 62 4.77 3.62 -1.77
CA GLU A 62 5.59 3.83 -2.96
C GLU A 62 7.04 3.35 -2.81
N MET A 63 7.42 2.83 -1.65
CA MET A 63 8.74 2.22 -1.43
C MET A 63 9.02 1.12 -2.46
N LYS A 64 10.08 1.30 -3.25
CA LYS A 64 10.48 0.34 -4.30
C LYS A 64 11.46 -0.68 -3.72
N PHE A 65 11.08 -1.94 -3.76
CA PHE A 65 11.98 -3.05 -3.45
C PHE A 65 12.56 -3.64 -4.73
N SER A 66 13.88 -3.57 -4.90
CA SER A 66 14.58 -3.99 -6.12
C SER A 66 14.87 -5.50 -6.23
N GLY A 67 14.40 -6.32 -5.27
CA GLY A 67 14.76 -7.75 -5.19
C GLY A 67 13.94 -8.73 -6.03
N THR A 68 13.13 -8.30 -7.00
CA THR A 68 12.23 -9.21 -7.76
C THR A 68 12.86 -9.88 -8.97
N THR A 69 14.08 -9.46 -9.37
CA THR A 69 14.69 -9.89 -10.62
C THR A 69 15.93 -10.72 -10.32
N ARG A 70 15.78 -12.04 -10.39
CA ARG A 70 16.90 -12.99 -10.54
C ARG A 70 16.71 -13.64 -11.90
N ASP A 71 17.72 -13.53 -12.76
CA ASP A 71 17.84 -14.22 -14.05
C ASP A 71 16.51 -14.47 -14.78
N ASP A 72 16.10 -13.47 -15.59
CA ASP A 72 15.06 -13.57 -16.62
C ASP A 72 13.64 -13.97 -16.19
N ARG A 73 13.40 -14.28 -14.90
CA ARG A 73 12.08 -14.66 -14.39
C ARG A 73 11.77 -13.88 -13.12
N ARG A 74 10.77 -12.99 -13.19
CA ARG A 74 10.15 -12.44 -11.98
C ARG A 74 9.51 -13.59 -11.21
N VAL A 75 9.92 -13.83 -9.97
CA VAL A 75 9.54 -15.04 -9.20
C VAL A 75 8.40 -14.80 -8.21
N GLY A 76 8.18 -13.54 -7.81
CA GLY A 76 7.26 -13.19 -6.74
C GLY A 76 6.42 -11.94 -7.00
N ASP A 77 5.34 -11.85 -6.24
CA ASP A 77 4.52 -10.66 -6.09
C ASP A 77 4.97 -9.90 -4.83
N ILE A 78 5.03 -8.57 -4.91
CA ILE A 78 5.37 -7.69 -3.79
C ILE A 78 4.21 -6.77 -3.53
N PHE A 79 3.67 -6.87 -2.33
CA PHE A 79 2.59 -6.04 -1.83
C PHE A 79 3.15 -5.06 -0.78
N SER A 80 3.17 -3.77 -1.10
CA SER A 80 3.63 -2.71 -0.20
C SER A 80 2.42 -1.97 0.36
N ALA A 81 2.29 -1.89 1.67
CA ALA A 81 1.17 -1.22 2.33
C ALA A 81 1.62 -0.48 3.60
N ILE A 82 0.74 0.43 4.05
CA ILE A 82 0.88 1.30 5.23
C ILE A 82 1.32 0.51 6.46
#